data_AF-X1RLK7-F1
#
_entry.id   AF-X1RLK7-F1
#
_cell.length_a   1.000
_cell.length_b   1.000
_cell.length_c   1.000
_cell.angle_alpha   90.00
_cell.angle_beta   90.00
_cell.angle_gamma   90.00
#
_symmetry.space_group_name_H-M   'P 1'
#
loop_
_entity.id
_entity.type
_entity.pdbx_description
1 polymer ?
#
loop_
_entity_poly.entity_id
_entity_poly.type
_entity_poly.pdbx_seq_one_letter_code
_entity_poly.pdbx_strand_id
1 'polypeptide(L)'
;MALLSVGSACQPCDIEAGLGQEFSLAIGQKAQITGENLEISFKEVSEDSRCARDVTCVWEGRVVCLLEITQDSVLNEITLT
;
A
#
# COMPACT_ATOMS: atom_id res chain seq x y z
N MET A 1 -11.98 -33.90 -21.46
CA MET A 1 -11.97 -32.43 -21.56
C MET A 1 -12.59 -31.87 -20.29
N ALA A 2 -11.79 -31.23 -19.45
CA ALA A 2 -12.17 -30.14 -18.55
C ALA A 2 -10.93 -29.78 -17.72
N LEU A 3 -10.14 -28.83 -18.24
CA LEU A 3 -9.09 -28.16 -17.48
C LEU A 3 -9.80 -27.18 -16.54
N LEU A 4 -9.81 -27.47 -15.24
CA LEU A 4 -10.26 -26.51 -14.23
C LEU A 4 -9.07 -25.63 -13.87
N SER A 5 -8.88 -24.56 -14.63
CA SER A 5 -7.97 -23.48 -14.28
C SER A 5 -8.57 -22.72 -13.09
N VAL A 6 -8.05 -22.97 -11.89
CA VAL A 6 -8.24 -22.07 -10.74
C VAL A 6 -7.42 -20.82 -11.03
N GLY A 7 -8.01 -19.91 -11.80
CA GLY A 7 -7.55 -18.53 -11.86
C GLY A 7 -7.88 -17.89 -10.53
N SER A 8 -6.95 -17.91 -9.59
CA SER A 8 -7.02 -17.04 -8.43
C SER A 8 -6.95 -15.61 -8.98
N ALA A 9 -8.08 -14.91 -8.94
CA ALA A 9 -8.16 -13.50 -9.28
C ALA A 9 -7.33 -12.74 -8.23
N CYS A 10 -6.02 -12.66 -8.45
CA CYS A 10 -5.10 -11.86 -7.66
C CYS A 10 -5.19 -10.42 -8.18
N GLN A 11 -6.39 -9.85 -8.14
CA GLN A 11 -6.52 -8.41 -8.02
C GLN A 11 -6.20 -8.10 -6.56
N PRO A 12 -5.45 -7.02 -6.26
CA PRO A 12 -5.36 -6.52 -4.90
C PRO A 12 -6.79 -6.39 -4.36
N CYS A 13 -7.19 -7.30 -3.47
CA CYS A 13 -8.50 -7.20 -2.85
C CYS A 13 -8.42 -5.96 -1.97
N ASP A 14 -9.29 -5.00 -2.25
CA ASP A 14 -9.49 -3.86 -1.37
C ASP A 14 -9.82 -4.41 0.02
N ILE A 15 -9.22 -3.82 1.04
CA ILE A 15 -9.42 -4.24 2.44
C ILE A 15 -10.31 -3.24 3.16
N GLU A 16 -11.09 -3.72 4.12
CA GLU A 16 -11.85 -2.86 5.03
C GLU A 16 -11.15 -2.84 6.39
N ALA A 17 -11.02 -1.65 6.98
CA ALA A 17 -10.42 -1.47 8.30
C ALA A 17 -11.25 -0.50 9.15
N GLY A 18 -11.35 -0.77 10.45
CA GLY A 18 -11.96 0.19 11.38
C GLY A 18 -11.04 1.37 11.67
N LEU A 19 -11.60 2.52 12.03
CA LEU A 19 -10.81 3.67 12.47
C LEU A 19 -10.02 3.31 13.75
N GLY A 20 -8.72 3.63 13.75
CA GLY A 20 -7.79 3.27 14.84
C GLY A 20 -7.33 1.80 14.82
N GLN A 21 -7.76 1.00 13.85
CA GLN A 21 -7.30 -0.36 13.67
C GLN A 21 -6.05 -0.40 12.76
N GLU A 22 -5.07 -1.20 13.13
CA GLU A 22 -3.94 -1.50 12.25
C GLU A 22 -4.38 -2.39 11.08
N PHE A 23 -3.81 -2.15 9.90
CA PHE A 23 -4.01 -2.96 8.71
C PHE A 23 -2.74 -2.94 7.86
N SER A 24 -2.65 -3.83 6.88
CA SER A 24 -1.50 -3.94 5.98
C SER A 24 -1.94 -3.79 4.53
N LEU A 25 -1.25 -2.94 3.78
CA LEU A 25 -1.46 -2.75 2.34
C LEU A 25 -0.23 -3.24 1.58
N ALA A 26 -0.46 -4.02 0.53
CA ALA A 26 0.52 -4.20 -0.53
C ALA A 26 0.52 -3.00 -1.48
N ILE A 27 1.59 -2.85 -2.27
CA ILE A 27 1.65 -1.85 -3.33
C ILE A 27 0.49 -2.10 -4.31
N GLY A 28 -0.27 -1.05 -4.63
CA GLY A 28 -1.47 -1.09 -5.45
C GLY A 28 -2.75 -1.51 -4.72
N GLN A 29 -2.69 -1.84 -3.42
CA GLN A 29 -3.88 -2.06 -2.60
C GLN A 29 -4.41 -0.77 -1.99
N LYS A 30 -5.68 -0.79 -1.66
CA LYS A 30 -6.37 0.26 -0.91
C LYS A 30 -7.18 -0.29 0.25
N ALA A 31 -7.29 0.53 1.28
CA ALA A 31 -8.08 0.29 2.47
C ALA A 31 -9.25 1.28 2.53
N GLN A 32 -10.46 0.77 2.67
CA GLN A 32 -11.64 1.57 3.00
C GLN A 32 -11.82 1.59 4.52
N ILE A 33 -11.89 2.78 5.10
CA ILE A 33 -12.10 2.92 6.54
C ILE A 33 -13.60 2.85 6.85
N THR A 34 -14.03 1.79 7.53
CA THR A 34 -15.44 1.53 7.82
C THR A 34 -16.02 2.61 8.73
N GLY A 35 -17.20 3.13 8.36
CA GLY A 35 -17.88 4.19 9.10
C GLY A 35 -17.44 5.60 8.71
N GLU A 36 -16.41 5.73 7.89
CA GLU A 36 -15.87 6.99 7.41
C GLU A 36 -15.90 7.03 5.88
N ASN A 37 -15.94 8.23 5.29
CA ASN A 37 -15.76 8.41 3.85
C ASN A 37 -14.28 8.60 3.52
N LEU A 38 -13.46 7.67 4.00
CA LEU A 38 -12.00 7.72 3.96
C LEU A 38 -11.45 6.45 3.32
N GLU A 39 -10.64 6.62 2.28
CA GLU A 39 -9.92 5.57 1.58
C GLU A 39 -8.42 5.90 1.60
N ILE A 40 -7.59 4.89 1.84
CA ILE A 40 -6.12 5.00 1.84
C ILE A 40 -5.58 4.01 0.82
N SER A 41 -4.88 4.48 -0.21
CA SER A 41 -4.28 3.68 -1.26
C SER A 41 -2.76 3.74 -1.18
N PHE A 42 -2.10 2.57 -1.13
CA PHE A 42 -0.64 2.51 -1.22
C PHE A 42 -0.24 2.40 -2.69
N LYS A 43 0.27 3.49 -3.27
CA LYS A 43 0.49 3.59 -4.72
C LYS A 43 1.76 2.89 -5.15
N GLU A 44 2.88 3.33 -4.60
CA GLU A 44 4.20 2.84 -5.00
C GLU A 44 5.28 3.22 -3.98
N VAL A 45 6.47 2.67 -4.20
CA VAL A 45 7.71 3.10 -3.55
C VAL A 45 8.47 3.94 -4.55
N SER A 46 8.49 5.27 -4.36
CA SER A 46 9.09 6.22 -5.30
C SER A 46 10.62 6.28 -5.19
N GLU A 47 11.17 5.97 -4.00
CA GLU A 47 12.59 5.81 -3.79
C GLU A 47 12.87 4.58 -2.95
N ASP A 48 13.84 3.77 -3.36
CA ASP A 48 14.33 2.64 -2.59
C ASP A 48 15.85 2.57 -2.71
N SER A 49 16.52 3.04 -1.66
CA SER A 49 17.98 2.99 -1.51
C SER A 49 18.36 2.15 -0.30
N ARG A 50 17.50 1.21 0.11
CA ARG A 50 17.75 0.34 1.28
C ARG A 50 19.11 -0.31 1.17
N CYS A 51 19.87 -0.19 2.25
CA CYS A 51 21.07 -0.98 2.43
C CYS A 51 20.71 -2.46 2.49
N ALA A 52 21.43 -3.27 1.71
CA ALA A 52 21.30 -4.71 1.78
C ALA A 52 21.56 -5.18 3.23
N ARG A 53 21.01 -6.34 3.60
CA ARG A 53 21.36 -6.95 4.87
C ARG A 53 22.86 -7.26 4.88
N ASP A 54 23.48 -7.05 6.03
CA ASP A 54 24.88 -7.40 6.31
C ASP A 54 25.94 -6.63 5.49
N VAL A 55 25.61 -5.44 4.97
CA VAL A 55 26.60 -4.53 4.35
C VAL A 55 26.77 -3.24 5.15
N THR A 56 27.98 -2.68 5.12
CA THR A 56 28.24 -1.32 5.65
C THR A 56 27.99 -0.32 4.54
N CYS A 57 26.92 0.46 4.65
CA CYS A 57 26.67 1.56 3.73
C CYS A 57 27.46 2.80 4.11
N VAL A 58 27.91 3.54 3.09
CA VAL A 58 28.54 4.86 3.26
C VAL A 58 27.51 5.93 3.66
N TRP A 59 26.23 5.72 3.29
CA TRP A 59 25.09 6.61 3.58
C TRP A 59 23.93 5.76 4.09
N GLU A 60 23.10 6.31 4.97
CA GLU A 60 21.87 5.62 5.41
C GLU A 60 20.93 5.44 4.22
N GLY A 61 20.55 4.18 3.95
CA GLY A 61 19.55 3.88 2.94
C GLY A 61 18.17 4.44 3.34
N ARG A 62 17.45 4.97 2.36
CA ARG A 62 16.12 5.58 2.50
C ARG A 62 15.09 4.82 1.67
N VAL A 63 13.86 4.78 2.14
CA VAL A 63 12.69 4.41 1.34
C VAL A 63 11.71 5.56 1.36
N VAL A 64 11.09 5.82 0.22
CA VAL A 64 10.01 6.79 0.12
C VAL A 64 8.78 6.09 -0.46
N CYS A 65 7.69 6.06 0.31
CA CYS A 65 6.42 5.46 -0.07
C CYS A 65 5.41 6.55 -0.43
N LEU A 66 4.69 6.35 -1.53
CA LEU A 66 3.62 7.23 -1.99
C LEU A 66 2.26 6.66 -1.64
N LEU A 67 1.46 7.43 -0.91
CA LEU A 67 0.10 7.09 -0.53
C LEU A 67 -0.87 8.13 -1.08
N GLU A 68 -2.03 7.68 -1.53
CA GLU A 68 -3.17 8.54 -1.83
C GLU A 68 -4.22 8.36 -0.74
N ILE A 69 -4.68 9.47 -0.16
CA ILE A 69 -5.78 9.51 0.79
C ILE A 69 -6.95 10.25 0.16
N THR A 70 -8.05 9.53 -0.03
CA THR A 70 -9.30 10.12 -0.50
C THR A 70 -10.24 10.28 0.68
N GLN A 71 -10.58 11.52 1.02
CA GLN A 71 -11.57 11.84 2.05
C GLN A 71 -12.67 12.70 1.44
N ASP A 72 -13.93 12.28 1.55
CA ASP A 72 -15.06 13.04 0.99
C ASP A 72 -14.90 13.40 -0.49
N SER A 73 -14.36 12.45 -1.27
CA SER A 73 -13.99 12.61 -2.70
C SER A 73 -12.85 13.59 -2.98
N VAL A 74 -12.21 14.13 -1.95
CA VAL A 74 -11.00 14.95 -2.06
C VAL A 74 -9.78 14.05 -1.96
N LEU A 75 -9.02 13.97 -3.04
CA LEU A 75 -7.77 13.21 -3.09
C LEU A 75 -6.62 14.08 -2.57
N ASN A 76 -5.82 13.50 -1.68
CA ASN A 76 -4.58 14.05 -1.17
C ASN A 76 -3.46 13.04 -1.38
N GLU A 77 -2.28 13.51 -1.76
CA GLU A 77 -1.09 12.68 -1.91
C GLU A 77 -0.17 12.92 -0.70
N ILE A 78 0.29 11.83 -0.08
CA ILE A 78 1.16 11.86 1.09
C ILE A 78 2.38 10.99 0.84
N THR A 79 3.53 11.52 1.22
CA THR A 79 4.82 10.84 1.14
C THR A 79 5.25 10.41 2.53
N LEU A 80 5.57 9.12 2.70
CA LEU A 80 6.19 8.58 3.91
C LEU A 80 7.67 8.29 3.63
N THR A 81 8.57 8.79 4.48
CA THR A 81 10.04 8.68 4.31
C THR A 81 10.70 8.09 5.54
#